data_AF-A0A4R9KDX3-F1
#
_entry.id   AF-A0A4R9KDX3-F1
#
_cell.length_a   1.000
_cell.length_b   1.000
_cell.length_c   1.000
_cell.angle_alpha   90.00
_cell.angle_beta   90.00
_cell.angle_gamma   90.00
#
_symmetry.space_group_name_H-M   'P 1'
#
loop_
_entity.id
_entity.type
_entity.pdbx_description
1 polymer ?
#
loop_
_entity_poly.entity_id
_entity_poly.type
_entity_poly.pdbx_seq_one_letter_code
_entity_poly.pdbx_strand_id
1 'polypeptide(L)'
;MKNKIQIFRLVAIFAFYLSLLPTGVFAEEDSHYIQPDDFFISREEYTDQTYINVYIGKEMTPASATKTKGEGEFLQVTDGKKYWTKYFYMTRLATDKDLKLGTKVIMFDMGTEDGYRAPATKEEARTGSWFMATITDVSDLFKGIVTVSGGYKIQKNNIRAIVPKATVTPKGAK
;
A
#
# COMPACT_ATOMS: atom_id res chain seq x y z
N MET A 1 32.20 44.81 25.03
CA MET A 1 30.85 44.23 25.25
C MET A 1 29.94 44.25 24.01
N LYS A 2 30.07 45.19 23.06
CA LYS A 2 29.23 45.25 21.84
C LYS A 2 29.36 44.03 20.90
N ASN A 3 30.55 43.45 20.75
CA ASN A 3 30.80 42.35 19.80
C ASN A 3 30.16 41.00 20.22
N LYS A 4 29.95 40.76 21.52
CA LYS A 4 29.30 39.51 22.01
C LYS A 4 27.79 39.48 21.69
N ILE A 5 27.14 40.64 21.63
CA ILE A 5 25.70 40.77 21.37
C ILE A 5 25.38 40.57 19.87
N GLN A 6 26.29 40.98 18.97
CA GLN A 6 26.13 40.73 17.53
C GLN A 6 26.30 39.26 17.16
N ILE A 7 27.23 38.55 17.81
CA ILE A 7 27.43 37.10 17.61
C ILE A 7 26.20 36.31 18.09
N PHE A 8 25.63 36.67 19.25
CA PHE A 8 24.40 36.03 19.74
C PHE A 8 23.19 36.26 18.82
N ARG A 9 23.07 37.44 18.20
CA ARG A 9 22.00 37.71 17.22
C ARG A 9 22.17 36.91 15.92
N LEU A 10 23.40 36.75 15.43
CA LEU A 10 23.68 35.95 14.24
C LEU A 10 23.43 34.45 14.46
N VAL A 11 23.82 33.91 15.63
CA VAL A 11 23.55 32.50 15.99
C VAL A 11 22.05 32.25 16.16
N ALA A 12 21.30 33.18 16.77
CA ALA A 12 19.85 33.04 16.92
C ALA A 12 19.10 33.09 15.58
N ILE A 13 19.54 33.92 14.64
CA ILE A 13 18.95 33.99 13.29
C ILE A 13 19.26 32.70 12.51
N PHE A 14 20.48 32.17 12.61
CA PHE A 14 20.86 30.92 11.94
C PHE A 14 20.12 29.69 12.51
N ALA A 15 19.89 29.65 13.83
CA ALA A 15 19.09 28.60 14.48
C ALA A 15 17.60 28.68 14.11
N PHE A 16 17.06 29.88 13.88
CA PHE A 16 15.68 30.05 13.44
C PHE A 16 15.46 29.57 11.99
N TYR A 17 16.42 29.81 11.09
CA TYR A 17 16.36 29.30 9.71
C TYR A 17 16.53 27.78 9.61
N LEU A 18 17.30 27.15 10.52
CA LEU A 18 17.43 25.68 10.54
C LEU A 18 16.14 24.96 10.99
N SER A 19 15.29 25.64 11.77
CA SER A 19 13.97 25.14 12.20
C SER A 19 12.85 25.31 11.16
N LEU A 20 13.12 26.04 10.08
CA LEU A 20 12.21 26.26 8.95
C LEU A 20 12.48 25.32 7.78
N LEU A 21 13.41 24.37 7.92
CA LEU A 21 13.50 23.29 6.96
C LEU A 21 12.18 22.52 7.03
N PRO A 22 11.40 22.43 5.94
CA PRO A 22 10.27 21.53 5.92
C PRO A 22 10.85 20.16 6.23
N THR A 23 10.48 19.59 7.37
CA THR A 23 10.56 18.16 7.57
C THR A 23 9.69 17.61 6.45
N GLY A 24 10.33 17.26 5.33
CA GLY A 24 9.63 16.67 4.21
C GLY A 24 8.76 15.57 4.81
N VAL A 25 7.46 15.68 4.60
CA VAL A 25 6.52 14.62 4.94
C VAL A 25 6.87 13.49 3.98
N PHE A 26 7.92 12.75 4.29
CA PHE A 26 8.16 11.47 3.67
C PHE A 26 6.94 10.66 4.06
N ALA A 27 6.13 10.29 3.05
CA ALA A 27 5.01 9.40 3.26
C ALA A 27 5.56 8.15 3.97
N GLU A 28 5.17 7.97 5.23
CA GLU A 28 5.65 6.87 6.07
C GLU A 28 5.23 5.57 5.40
N GLU A 29 6.21 4.83 4.86
CA GLU A 29 5.98 3.52 4.27
C GLU A 29 5.86 2.47 5.38
N ASP A 30 4.94 1.52 5.21
CA ASP A 30 4.74 0.48 6.21
C ASP A 30 5.83 -0.62 6.13
N SER A 31 5.73 -1.67 6.95
CA SER A 31 6.72 -2.77 6.96
C SER A 31 6.77 -3.58 5.66
N HIS A 32 5.87 -3.34 4.71
CA HIS A 32 5.94 -3.89 3.34
C HIS A 32 6.43 -2.86 2.33
N TYR A 33 6.89 -1.69 2.77
CA TYR A 33 7.36 -0.60 1.93
C TYR A 33 6.26 -0.06 0.98
N ILE A 34 5.00 -0.18 1.39
CA ILE A 34 3.84 0.37 0.68
C ILE A 34 3.48 1.73 1.29
N GLN A 35 3.28 2.72 0.43
CA GLN A 35 2.97 4.08 0.84
C GLN A 35 1.45 4.29 1.00
N PRO A 36 0.98 5.23 1.83
CA PRO A 36 -0.46 5.48 2.04
C PRO A 36 -1.25 5.87 0.77
N ASP A 37 -0.56 6.40 -0.25
CA ASP A 37 -1.10 6.80 -1.55
C ASP A 37 -0.82 5.79 -2.66
N ASP A 38 -0.20 4.64 -2.34
CA ASP A 38 -0.08 3.52 -3.27
C ASP A 38 -1.41 2.76 -3.37
N PHE A 39 -1.78 2.42 -4.61
CA PHE A 39 -2.87 1.53 -4.92
C PHE A 39 -2.30 0.21 -5.43
N PHE A 40 -2.97 -0.90 -5.09
CA PHE A 40 -2.84 -2.11 -5.87
C PHE A 40 -3.84 -2.06 -7.02
N ILE A 41 -3.37 -2.23 -8.25
CA ILE A 41 -4.20 -2.17 -9.46
C ILE A 41 -4.17 -3.52 -10.19
N SER A 42 -5.27 -3.86 -10.86
CA SER A 42 -5.33 -4.97 -11.80
C SER A 42 -6.02 -4.56 -13.10
N ARG A 43 -5.78 -5.34 -14.16
CA ARG A 43 -6.45 -5.21 -15.45
C ARG A 43 -7.70 -6.08 -15.56
N GLU A 44 -7.87 -7.00 -14.62
CA GLU A 44 -8.96 -7.96 -14.60
C GLU A 44 -9.74 -7.88 -13.29
N GLU A 45 -11.01 -8.28 -13.35
CA GLU A 45 -11.85 -8.41 -12.18
C GLU A 45 -11.50 -9.71 -11.45
N TYR A 46 -11.46 -9.67 -10.11
CA TYR A 46 -11.27 -10.88 -9.32
C TYR A 46 -12.62 -11.49 -8.90
N THR A 47 -13.10 -12.47 -9.68
CA THR A 47 -14.35 -13.20 -9.43
C THR A 47 -14.06 -14.62 -8.94
N ASP A 48 -13.76 -15.52 -9.87
CA ASP A 48 -13.69 -16.97 -9.68
C ASP A 48 -12.28 -17.53 -9.90
N GLN A 49 -11.31 -16.66 -10.24
CA GLN A 49 -9.93 -17.07 -10.40
C GLN A 49 -9.35 -17.59 -9.08
N THR A 50 -8.39 -18.50 -9.17
CA THR A 50 -7.60 -18.94 -8.02
C THR A 50 -6.86 -17.77 -7.38
N TYR A 51 -6.26 -16.92 -8.20
CA TYR A 51 -5.65 -15.65 -7.81
C TYR A 51 -5.60 -14.75 -9.05
N ILE A 52 -5.32 -13.46 -8.83
CA ILE A 52 -4.94 -12.53 -9.91
C ILE A 52 -3.66 -11.79 -9.53
N ASN A 53 -2.90 -11.37 -10.54
CA ASN A 53 -1.78 -10.47 -10.29
C ASN A 53 -2.30 -9.05 -10.03
N VAL A 54 -1.64 -8.38 -9.10
CA VAL A 54 -1.87 -6.98 -8.79
C VAL A 54 -0.54 -6.23 -8.79
N TYR A 55 -0.59 -4.95 -9.10
CA TYR A 55 0.61 -4.13 -9.27
C TYR A 55 0.50 -2.87 -8.44
N ILE A 56 1.60 -2.37 -7.93
CA ILE A 56 1.60 -1.08 -7.23
C ILE A 56 1.49 0.04 -8.26
N GLY A 57 0.57 0.97 -8.04
CA GLY A 57 0.33 2.13 -8.89
C GLY A 57 0.09 3.41 -8.10
N LYS A 58 0.49 4.53 -8.70
CA LYS A 58 0.20 5.89 -8.21
C LYS A 58 -0.98 6.47 -8.97
N GLU A 59 -2.02 6.90 -8.25
CA GLU A 59 -3.19 7.54 -8.88
C GLU A 59 -2.78 8.87 -9.54
N MET A 60 -3.01 8.96 -10.84
CA MET A 60 -2.81 10.17 -11.64
C MET A 60 -4.11 10.93 -11.86
N THR A 61 -5.17 10.20 -12.21
CA THR A 61 -6.51 10.74 -12.40
C THR A 61 -7.48 9.92 -11.56
N PRO A 62 -8.15 10.53 -10.56
CA PRO A 62 -9.09 9.79 -9.71
C PRO A 62 -10.29 9.24 -10.47
N ALA A 63 -10.72 8.05 -10.06
CA ALA A 63 -11.94 7.44 -10.59
C ALA A 63 -13.19 8.29 -10.31
N SER A 64 -14.04 8.40 -11.33
CA SER A 64 -15.29 9.14 -11.30
C SER A 64 -16.34 8.43 -12.15
N ALA A 65 -17.49 8.12 -11.55
CA ALA A 65 -18.61 7.52 -12.27
C ALA A 65 -19.07 8.39 -13.46
N THR A 66 -18.96 9.71 -13.35
CA THR A 66 -19.46 10.66 -14.36
C THR A 66 -18.38 11.15 -15.32
N LYS A 67 -17.12 11.25 -14.89
CA LYS A 67 -16.03 11.81 -15.71
C LYS A 67 -15.13 10.76 -16.36
N THR A 68 -15.01 9.59 -15.74
CA THR A 68 -14.05 8.56 -16.17
C THR A 68 -14.67 7.16 -16.23
N LYS A 69 -16.01 7.09 -16.30
CA LYS A 69 -16.76 5.81 -16.35
C LYS A 69 -16.41 4.86 -15.19
N GLY A 70 -16.01 5.41 -14.05
CA GLY A 70 -15.62 4.65 -12.87
C GLY A 70 -14.16 4.15 -12.85
N GLU A 71 -13.35 4.50 -13.86
CA GLU A 71 -11.94 4.10 -13.93
C GLU A 71 -11.02 5.20 -13.41
N GLY A 72 -9.97 4.83 -12.69
CA GLY A 72 -8.86 5.72 -12.39
C GLY A 72 -7.70 5.50 -13.35
N GLU A 73 -6.91 6.54 -13.61
CA GLU A 73 -5.63 6.41 -14.30
C GLU A 73 -4.51 6.28 -13.28
N PHE A 74 -3.66 5.27 -13.43
CA PHE A 74 -2.57 4.97 -12.52
C PHE A 74 -1.25 4.84 -13.26
N LEU A 75 -0.18 5.38 -12.69
CA LEU A 75 1.20 5.11 -13.10
C LEU A 75 1.68 3.88 -12.33
N GLN A 76 1.87 2.75 -13.01
CA GLN A 76 2.39 1.54 -12.39
C GLN A 76 3.86 1.72 -12.02
N VAL A 77 4.21 1.35 -10.79
CA VAL A 77 5.53 1.60 -10.20
C VAL A 77 6.62 0.75 -10.86
N THR A 78 6.34 -0.50 -11.18
CA THR A 78 7.34 -1.45 -11.69
C THR A 78 7.83 -1.11 -13.09
N ASP A 79 6.95 -0.63 -13.98
CA ASP A 79 7.25 -0.43 -15.41
C ASP A 79 7.08 1.02 -15.89
N GLY A 80 6.59 1.93 -15.04
CA GLY A 80 6.36 3.33 -15.37
C GLY A 80 5.26 3.56 -16.41
N LYS A 81 4.44 2.56 -16.74
CA LYS A 81 3.35 2.71 -17.72
C LYS A 81 2.07 3.18 -17.04
N LYS A 82 1.22 3.83 -17.83
CA LYS A 82 -0.08 4.30 -17.39
C LYS A 82 -1.16 3.28 -17.71
N TYR A 83 -2.08 3.09 -16.77
CA TYR A 83 -3.20 2.16 -16.90
C TYR A 83 -4.49 2.80 -16.42
N TRP A 84 -5.53 2.70 -17.24
CA TRP A 84 -6.90 2.98 -16.84
C TRP A 84 -7.53 1.70 -16.33
N THR A 85 -8.08 1.72 -15.12
CA THR A 85 -8.78 0.57 -14.54
C THR A 85 -9.78 0.99 -13.47
N LYS A 86 -10.85 0.21 -13.34
CA LYS A 86 -11.81 0.26 -12.22
C LYS A 86 -11.41 -0.67 -11.06
N TYR A 87 -10.42 -1.54 -11.27
CA TYR A 87 -9.97 -2.51 -10.28
C TYR A 87 -8.72 -1.99 -9.56
N PHE A 88 -8.95 -1.12 -8.59
CA PHE A 88 -7.90 -0.55 -7.75
C PHE A 88 -8.28 -0.68 -6.27
N TYR A 89 -7.26 -0.94 -5.44
CA TYR A 89 -7.44 -1.33 -4.05
C TYR A 89 -6.46 -0.56 -3.18
N MET A 90 -7.00 0.15 -2.19
CA MET A 90 -6.17 0.64 -1.08
C MET A 90 -6.01 -0.48 -0.07
N THR A 91 -4.87 -0.53 0.59
CA THR A 91 -4.56 -1.59 1.55
C THR A 91 -3.87 -1.06 2.79
N ARG A 92 -3.90 -1.87 3.85
CA ARG A 92 -3.03 -1.75 5.02
C ARG A 92 -2.53 -3.14 5.40
N LEU A 93 -1.54 -3.21 6.29
CA LEU A 93 -1.17 -4.45 6.94
C LEU A 93 -2.40 -5.10 7.60
N ALA A 94 -2.56 -6.41 7.40
CA ALA A 94 -3.65 -7.16 8.00
C ALA A 94 -3.45 -7.31 9.51
N THR A 95 -4.58 -7.34 10.22
CA THR A 95 -4.69 -7.66 11.65
C THR A 95 -5.42 -8.98 11.79
N ASP A 96 -5.42 -9.58 12.98
CA ASP A 96 -6.15 -10.82 13.25
C ASP A 96 -7.65 -10.73 12.93
N LYS A 97 -8.23 -9.52 12.98
CA LYS A 97 -9.65 -9.32 12.64
C LYS A 97 -9.96 -9.48 11.15
N ASP A 98 -8.94 -9.37 10.29
CA ASP A 98 -9.06 -9.49 8.83
C ASP A 98 -8.91 -10.95 8.36
N LEU A 99 -8.25 -11.80 9.16
CA LEU A 99 -7.88 -13.17 8.81
C LEU A 99 -9.05 -14.14 9.02
N LYS A 100 -9.98 -14.12 8.07
CA LYS A 100 -11.23 -14.90 8.09
C LYS A 100 -11.48 -15.53 6.74
N LEU A 101 -12.19 -16.66 6.74
CA LEU A 101 -12.62 -17.35 5.52
C LEU A 101 -13.40 -16.40 4.60
N GLY A 102 -13.12 -16.49 3.30
CA GLY A 102 -13.77 -15.67 2.27
C GLY A 102 -13.21 -14.25 2.12
N THR A 103 -12.28 -13.81 2.98
CA THR A 103 -11.67 -12.48 2.83
C THR A 103 -10.72 -12.45 1.63
N LYS A 104 -10.91 -11.47 0.74
CA LYS A 104 -9.96 -11.14 -0.33
C LYS A 104 -8.78 -10.35 0.26
N VAL A 105 -7.57 -10.80 -0.02
CA VAL A 105 -6.32 -10.27 0.54
C VAL A 105 -5.28 -10.12 -0.55
N ILE A 106 -4.29 -9.25 -0.32
CA ILE A 106 -3.14 -9.04 -1.22
C ILE A 106 -1.85 -9.41 -0.49
N MET A 107 -0.93 -10.10 -1.16
CA MET A 107 0.33 -10.57 -0.57
C MET A 107 1.46 -10.60 -1.60
N PHE A 108 2.69 -10.56 -1.10
CA PHE A 108 3.89 -10.60 -1.92
C PHE A 108 4.18 -12.02 -2.41
N ASP A 109 4.51 -12.15 -3.68
CA ASP A 109 4.77 -13.41 -4.38
C ASP A 109 6.22 -13.86 -4.17
N MET A 110 6.51 -14.32 -2.95
CA MET A 110 7.83 -14.84 -2.59
C MET A 110 7.70 -16.08 -1.71
N GLY A 111 7.70 -17.25 -2.35
CA GLY A 111 7.61 -18.55 -1.69
C GLY A 111 8.86 -18.91 -0.88
N THR A 112 8.66 -19.54 0.27
CA THR A 112 9.69 -20.16 1.11
C THR A 112 9.19 -21.54 1.58
N GLU A 113 10.03 -22.28 2.31
CA GLU A 113 9.64 -23.58 2.90
C GLU A 113 8.41 -23.44 3.83
N ASP A 114 8.32 -22.33 4.57
CA ASP A 114 7.24 -22.03 5.51
C ASP A 114 6.02 -21.33 4.86
N GLY A 115 6.01 -21.20 3.52
CA GLY A 115 5.00 -20.47 2.76
C GLY A 115 5.46 -19.11 2.25
N TYR A 116 4.53 -18.33 1.70
CA TYR A 116 4.83 -17.05 1.07
C TYR A 116 5.11 -15.97 2.12
N ARG A 117 6.31 -15.37 2.06
CA ARG A 117 6.81 -14.36 3.01
C ARG A 117 6.61 -12.93 2.53
N ALA A 118 6.62 -12.00 3.49
CA ALA A 118 6.67 -10.56 3.22
C ALA A 118 7.96 -10.17 2.44
N PRO A 119 7.95 -9.03 1.72
CA PRO A 119 9.17 -8.51 1.10
C PRO A 119 10.19 -8.16 2.19
N ALA A 120 11.45 -8.51 1.95
CA ALA A 120 12.56 -8.27 2.88
C ALA A 120 13.18 -6.89 2.69
N THR A 121 12.98 -6.28 1.52
CA THR A 121 13.54 -4.97 1.18
C THR A 121 12.53 -4.15 0.37
N LYS A 122 12.75 -2.84 0.35
CA LYS A 122 11.99 -1.92 -0.50
C LYS A 122 12.11 -2.28 -1.98
N GLU A 123 13.29 -2.70 -2.42
CA GLU A 123 13.51 -3.11 -3.79
C GLU A 123 12.60 -4.30 -4.15
N GLU A 124 12.60 -5.36 -3.32
CA GLU A 124 11.69 -6.50 -3.50
C GLU A 124 10.23 -6.05 -3.58
N ALA A 125 9.76 -5.23 -2.64
CA ALA A 125 8.37 -4.79 -2.60
C ALA A 125 7.96 -4.00 -3.85
N ARG A 126 8.85 -3.14 -4.37
CA ARG A 126 8.54 -2.18 -5.43
C ARG A 126 8.73 -2.74 -6.83
N THR A 127 9.59 -3.75 -7.01
CA THR A 127 9.86 -4.38 -8.32
C THR A 127 9.34 -5.80 -8.44
N GLY A 128 9.07 -6.48 -7.32
CA GLY A 128 8.56 -7.85 -7.29
C GLY A 128 7.06 -7.98 -7.53
N SER A 129 6.62 -9.23 -7.60
CA SER A 129 5.23 -9.58 -7.90
C SER A 129 4.34 -9.59 -6.65
N TRP A 130 3.09 -9.19 -6.83
CA TRP A 130 2.05 -9.25 -5.82
C TRP A 130 0.81 -9.93 -6.42
N PHE A 131 0.08 -10.66 -5.59
CA PHE A 131 -1.16 -11.30 -6.02
C PHE A 131 -2.29 -11.09 -5.02
N MET A 132 -3.52 -11.17 -5.54
CA MET A 132 -4.75 -11.17 -4.76
C MET A 132 -5.35 -12.57 -4.78
N ALA A 133 -5.76 -13.05 -3.61
CA ALA A 133 -6.41 -14.34 -3.43
C ALA A 133 -7.44 -14.28 -2.29
N THR A 134 -8.22 -15.34 -2.12
CA THR A 134 -9.25 -15.45 -1.08
C THR A 134 -8.79 -16.40 0.01
N ILE A 135 -8.90 -16.04 1.30
CA ILE A 135 -8.60 -16.96 2.41
C ILE A 135 -9.60 -18.12 2.41
N THR A 136 -9.08 -19.36 2.35
CA THR A 136 -9.87 -20.59 2.33
C THR A 136 -9.64 -21.48 3.55
N ASP A 137 -8.55 -21.27 4.30
CA ASP A 137 -8.33 -21.96 5.57
C ASP A 137 -7.57 -21.06 6.57
N VAL A 138 -7.97 -21.15 7.85
CA VAL A 138 -7.36 -20.47 9.00
C VAL A 138 -6.97 -21.46 10.11
N SER A 139 -7.04 -22.76 9.85
CA SER A 139 -6.72 -23.83 10.80
C SER A 139 -5.30 -23.72 11.36
N ASP A 140 -4.34 -23.28 10.53
CA ASP A 140 -2.93 -23.06 10.90
C ASP A 140 -2.63 -21.62 11.37
N LEU A 141 -3.65 -20.79 11.65
CA LEU A 141 -3.43 -19.39 12.06
C LEU A 141 -2.64 -19.29 13.37
N PHE A 142 -2.78 -20.27 14.26
CA PHE A 142 -1.98 -20.35 15.50
C PHE A 142 -0.48 -20.51 15.25
N LYS A 143 -0.08 -20.98 14.06
CA LYS A 143 1.31 -21.03 13.58
C LYS A 143 1.71 -19.77 12.78
N GLY A 144 0.80 -18.80 12.67
CA GLY A 144 1.01 -17.60 11.86
C GLY A 144 0.86 -17.84 10.36
N ILE A 145 0.09 -18.84 9.93
CA ILE A 145 -0.12 -19.18 8.51
C ILE A 145 -1.61 -19.21 8.20
N VAL A 146 -2.00 -18.72 7.02
CA VAL A 146 -3.33 -18.98 6.43
C VAL A 146 -3.17 -19.68 5.10
N THR A 147 -4.21 -20.38 4.64
CA THR A 147 -4.28 -20.88 3.26
C THR A 147 -5.22 -20.03 2.45
N VAL A 148 -4.79 -19.66 1.25
CA VAL A 148 -5.63 -18.97 0.26
C VAL A 148 -6.01 -19.90 -0.89
N SER A 149 -6.95 -19.44 -1.72
CA SER A 149 -7.36 -20.11 -2.95
C SER A 149 -6.15 -20.57 -3.76
N GLY A 150 -6.20 -21.83 -4.22
CA GLY A 150 -5.05 -22.51 -4.83
C GLY A 150 -4.23 -23.35 -3.87
N GLY A 151 -4.56 -23.34 -2.57
CA GLY A 151 -3.85 -24.12 -1.56
C GLY A 151 -2.53 -23.48 -1.11
N TYR A 152 -2.27 -22.23 -1.50
CA TYR A 152 -1.05 -21.52 -1.14
C TYR A 152 -1.05 -21.13 0.34
N LYS A 153 0.04 -21.45 1.03
CA LYS A 153 0.26 -21.08 2.44
C LYS A 153 0.90 -19.71 2.51
N ILE A 154 0.29 -18.78 3.22
CA ILE A 154 0.74 -17.40 3.34
C ILE A 154 1.12 -17.12 4.79
N GLN A 155 2.33 -16.62 5.02
CA GLN A 155 2.73 -16.15 6.34
C GLN A 155 1.89 -14.93 6.72
N LYS A 156 1.39 -14.89 7.95
CA LYS A 156 0.49 -13.83 8.46
C LYS A 156 1.06 -12.43 8.25
N ASN A 157 2.36 -12.26 8.42
CA ASN A 157 3.05 -10.98 8.24
C ASN A 157 3.13 -10.53 6.77
N ASN A 158 2.78 -11.35 5.78
CA ASN A 158 2.77 -11.01 4.35
C ASN A 158 1.41 -10.49 3.87
N ILE A 159 0.39 -10.49 4.73
CA ILE A 159 -0.99 -10.26 4.31
C ILE A 159 -1.33 -8.78 4.42
N ARG A 160 -1.90 -8.25 3.34
CA ARG A 160 -2.52 -6.92 3.28
C ARG A 160 -4.03 -7.04 3.18
N ALA A 161 -4.73 -6.29 4.02
CA ALA A 161 -6.18 -6.18 4.02
C ALA A 161 -6.62 -5.05 3.08
N ILE A 162 -7.59 -5.33 2.23
CA ILE A 162 -8.22 -4.32 1.36
C ILE A 162 -9.11 -3.42 2.20
N VAL A 163 -8.95 -2.11 2.04
CA VAL A 163 -9.78 -1.11 2.73
C VAL A 163 -10.60 -0.30 1.73
N PRO A 164 -11.80 0.16 2.11
CA PRO A 164 -12.54 1.08 1.28
C PRO A 164 -11.69 2.31 0.96
N LYS A 165 -11.67 2.74 -0.31
CA LYS A 165 -11.31 4.12 -0.60
C LYS A 165 -12.28 4.97 0.19
N ALA A 166 -11.80 5.76 1.16
CA ALA A 166 -12.64 6.72 1.84
C ALA A 166 -13.31 7.52 0.72
N THR A 167 -14.60 7.25 0.49
CA THR A 167 -15.37 7.94 -0.52
C THR A 167 -15.18 9.39 -0.19
N VAL A 168 -14.64 10.15 -1.13
CA VAL A 168 -14.53 11.61 -1.03
C VAL A 168 -15.92 12.09 -0.66
N THR A 169 -16.21 12.31 0.62
CA THR A 169 -17.38 13.06 1.01
C THR A 169 -17.06 14.45 0.47
N PRO A 170 -17.81 14.98 -0.52
CA PRO A 170 -17.68 16.39 -0.81
C PRO A 170 -18.04 17.06 0.51
N LYS A 171 -17.06 17.71 1.14
CA LYS A 171 -17.32 18.63 2.24
C LYS A 171 -18.20 19.73 1.66
N GLY A 172 -19.53 19.56 1.76
CA GLY A 172 -20.52 20.40 1.08
C GLY A 172 -21.77 19.69 0.52
N ALA A 173 -22.06 18.43 0.84
CA ALA A 173 -23.38 17.85 0.56
C ALA A 173 -24.38 18.20 1.67
N LYS A 174 -25.03 19.36 1.46
CA LYS A 174 -26.07 20.05 2.25
C LYS A 174 -25.63 20.72 3.55
#